data_AF-N9DD11-F1
#
_entry.id   AF-N9DD11-F1
#
_cell.length_a   1.000
_cell.length_b   1.000
_cell.length_c   1.000
_cell.angle_alpha   90.00
_cell.angle_beta   90.00
_cell.angle_gamma   90.00
#
_symmetry.space_group_name_H-M   'P 1'
#
loop_
_entity.id
_entity.type
_entity.pdbx_description
1 polymer ?
#
loop_
_entity_poly.entity_id
_entity_poly.type
_entity_poly.pdbx_seq_one_letter_code
_entity_poly.pdbx_strand_id
1 'polypeptide(L)' 'MLFKFPDPPLKLPDYTLVDLGAKYVTKLGGVNTTFRANVDNVTDKKYWDGVFQSGFATIGAGRTYKLGVTFDF' A
#
# COMPACT_ATOMS: atom_id res chain seq x y z
N MET A 1 -23.26 35.15 -25.62
CA MET A 1 -22.25 34.97 -24.56
C MET A 1 -22.77 33.85 -23.66
N LEU A 2 -22.17 32.65 -23.73
CA LEU A 2 -22.61 31.47 -22.95
C LEU A 2 -21.76 31.40 -21.68
N PHE A 3 -22.38 31.54 -20.51
CA PHE A 3 -21.75 31.26 -19.22
C PHE A 3 -21.45 29.76 -19.15
N LYS A 4 -20.19 29.37 -19.26
CA LYS A 4 -19.75 28.00 -18.97
C LYS A 4 -19.55 27.90 -17.47
N PHE A 5 -20.41 27.12 -16.81
CA PHE A 5 -20.20 26.77 -15.40
C PHE A 5 -18.84 26.05 -15.27
N PRO A 6 -18.06 26.32 -14.21
CA PRO A 6 -16.84 25.57 -13.97
C PRO A 6 -17.18 24.07 -13.85
N ASP A 7 -16.39 23.23 -14.53
CA ASP A 7 -16.54 21.78 -14.40
C ASP A 7 -16.34 21.39 -12.92
N PRO A 8 -17.14 20.46 -12.37
CA PRO A 8 -16.97 20.02 -10.99
C PRO A 8 -15.54 19.50 -10.79
N PRO A 9 -14.94 19.72 -9.61
CA PRO A 9 -13.58 19.27 -9.34
C PRO A 9 -13.49 17.75 -9.58
N LEU A 10 -12.49 17.33 -10.35
CA LEU A 10 -12.19 15.92 -10.59
C LEU A 10 -11.94 15.23 -9.25
N LYS A 11 -12.84 14.32 -8.87
CA LYS A 11 -12.74 13.52 -7.65
C LYS A 11 -12.36 12.08 -8.02
N LEU A 12 -11.32 11.56 -7.37
CA LEU A 12 -10.95 10.15 -7.51
C LEU A 12 -11.97 9.24 -6.79
N PRO A 13 -12.22 8.02 -7.29
CA PRO A 13 -13.10 7.07 -6.62
C PRO A 13 -12.46 6.62 -5.30
N ASP A 14 -13.30 6.43 -4.29
CA ASP A 14 -12.87 5.89 -3.01
C ASP A 14 -12.43 4.42 -3.16
N TYR A 15 -11.48 3.99 -2.34
CA TYR A 15 -10.98 2.62 -2.32
C TYR A 15 -10.64 2.17 -0.90
N THR A 16 -10.52 0.86 -0.72
CA THR A 16 -10.07 0.24 0.53
C THR A 16 -8.97 -0.74 0.19
N LEU A 17 -7.87 -0.66 0.93
CA LEU A 17 -6.77 -1.63 0.86
C LEU A 17 -6.81 -2.49 2.11
N VAL A 18 -6.43 -3.75 1.96
CA VAL A 18 -6.31 -4.72 3.04
C VAL A 18 -4.90 -5.23 3.06
N ASP A 19 -4.25 -5.13 4.22
CA ASP A 19 -2.88 -5.58 4.44
C ASP A 19 -2.89 -6.75 5.44
N LEU A 20 -1.94 -7.67 5.28
CA LEU A 20 -1.81 -8.84 6.14
C LEU A 20 -0.35 -9.01 6.58
N GLY A 21 -0.15 -9.32 7.87
CA GLY A 21 1.17 -9.54 8.45
C GLY A 21 1.21 -10.77 9.34
N ALA A 22 2.36 -11.44 9.35
CA ALA A 22 2.69 -12.55 10.23
C ALA A 22 4.07 -12.33 10.87
N LYS A 23 4.19 -12.72 12.14
CA LYS A 23 5.44 -12.66 12.90
C LYS A 23 5.65 -14.00 13.61
N TYR A 24 6.85 -14.55 13.50
CA TYR A 24 7.25 -15.77 14.19
C TYR A 24 8.54 -15.54 14.97
N VAL A 25 8.50 -15.81 16.28
CA VAL A 25 9.64 -15.65 17.18
C VAL A 25 10.09 -17.04 17.62
N THR A 26 11.37 -17.33 17.45
CA THR A 26 11.96 -18.64 17.80
C THR A 26 13.42 -18.46 18.23
N LYS A 27 14.05 -19.55 18.65
CA LYS A 27 15.51 -19.62 18.81
C LYS A 27 16.10 -20.45 17.70
N LEU A 28 17.06 -19.89 16.96
CA LEU A 28 17.76 -20.57 15.88
C LEU A 28 19.23 -20.70 16.28
N GLY A 29 19.69 -21.93 16.55
CA GLY A 29 21.05 -22.16 17.08
C GLY A 29 21.32 -21.48 18.43
N GLY A 30 20.28 -21.30 19.27
CA GLY A 30 20.40 -20.62 20.57
C GLY A 30 20.23 -19.09 20.53
N VAL A 31 20.28 -18.49 19.34
CA VAL A 31 20.11 -17.04 19.12
C VAL A 31 18.62 -16.71 18.98
N ASN A 32 18.14 -15.69 19.70
CA ASN A 32 16.77 -15.22 19.54
C ASN A 32 16.58 -14.68 18.11
N THR A 33 15.61 -15.22 17.39
CA THR A 33 15.39 -14.92 15.97
C THR A 33 13.92 -14.58 15.73
N THR A 34 13.67 -13.47 15.04
CA THR A 34 12.32 -13.04 14.65
C THR A 34 12.19 -13.02 13.13
N PHE A 35 11.24 -13.78 12.60
CA PHE A 35 10.80 -13.73 11.21
C PHE A 35 9.57 -12.85 11.07
N ARG A 36 9.51 -12.04 10.01
CA ARG A 36 8.35 -11.21 9.65
C ARG A 36 8.03 -11.40 8.18
N ALA A 37 6.75 -11.59 7.90
CA ALA A 37 6.21 -11.60 6.55
C ALA A 37 5.01 -10.66 6.47
N ASN A 38 5.00 -9.75 5.51
CA ASN A 38 3.87 -8.85 5.28
C ASN A 38 3.50 -8.84 3.80
N VAL A 39 2.22 -8.66 3.53
CA VAL A 39 1.66 -8.44 2.21
C VAL A 39 0.79 -7.19 2.29
N ASP A 40 1.21 -6.14 1.62
CA ASP A 40 0.38 -4.94 1.45
C ASP A 40 -0.51 -5.13 0.21
N ASN A 41 -1.72 -4.57 0.25
CA ASN A 41 -2.72 -4.68 -0.82
C ASN A 41 -2.97 -6.14 -1.23
N VAL A 42 -3.38 -6.96 -0.26
CA VAL A 42 -3.64 -8.40 -0.41
C VAL A 42 -4.70 -8.69 -1.46
N THR A 43 -5.65 -7.77 -1.67
CA THR A 43 -6.68 -7.91 -2.71
C THR A 43 -6.18 -7.55 -4.11
N ASP A 44 -4.94 -7.07 -4.26
CA ASP A 44 -4.35 -6.55 -5.51
C ASP A 44 -5.25 -5.51 -6.20
N LYS A 45 -5.78 -4.59 -5.40
CA LYS A 45 -6.63 -3.50 -5.89
C LYS A 45 -5.79 -2.56 -6.75
N LYS A 46 -6.28 -2.27 -7.95
CA LYS A 46 -5.78 -1.17 -8.79
C LYS A 46 -6.54 0.10 -8.43
N TYR A 47 -5.83 1.17 -8.09
CA TYR A 47 -6.42 2.43 -7.64
C TYR A 47 -5.53 3.62 -8.03
N TRP A 48 -6.13 4.81 -8.00
CA TRP A 48 -5.43 6.09 -8.12
C TRP A 48 -5.07 6.58 -6.72
N ASP A 49 -3.79 6.83 -6.47
CA ASP A 49 -3.26 7.22 -5.16
C ASP A 49 -3.46 8.71 -4.88
N GLY A 50 -3.43 9.53 -5.94
CA GLY A 50 -3.64 10.96 -5.82
C GLY A 50 -3.61 11.68 -7.15
N VAL A 51 -3.91 12.98 -7.08
CA VAL A 51 -3.78 13.93 -8.19
C VAL A 51 -2.70 14.93 -7.80
N PHE A 52 -1.64 15.04 -8.59
CA PHE A 52 -0.53 15.96 -8.31
C PHE A 52 -0.75 17.33 -8.97
N GLN A 53 -1.35 17.34 -10.16
CA GLN A 53 -1.76 18.52 -10.90
C GLN A 53 -3.02 18.20 -11.70
N SER A 54 -3.81 19.21 -12.08
CA SER A 54 -4.96 19.01 -12.97
C SER A 54 -4.56 18.20 -14.21
N GLY A 55 -5.23 17.08 -14.45
CA GLY A 55 -4.93 16.15 -15.54
C GLY A 55 -3.85 15.09 -15.27
N PHE A 56 -3.19 15.12 -14.11
CA PHE A 56 -2.14 14.17 -13.74
C PHE A 56 -2.48 13.43 -12.44
N ALA A 57 -2.63 12.11 -12.53
CA ALA A 57 -2.88 11.23 -11.40
C ALA A 57 -1.76 10.20 -11.24
N THR A 58 -1.48 9.83 -9.98
CA THR A 58 -0.50 8.80 -9.63
C THR A 58 -1.19 7.47 -9.38
N ILE A 59 -0.56 6.39 -9.83
CA ILE A 59 -1.06 5.04 -9.63
C ILE A 59 -0.61 4.54 -8.25
N GLY A 60 -1.54 3.93 -7.53
CA GLY A 60 -1.27 3.29 -6.25
C GLY A 60 -0.34 2.09 -6.35
N ALA A 61 0.38 1.81 -5.25
CA ALA A 61 1.24 0.64 -5.20
C ALA A 61 0.43 -0.66 -5.40
N GLY A 62 0.93 -1.54 -6.26
CA GLY A 62 0.40 -2.90 -6.42
C GLY A 62 0.68 -3.76 -5.19
N ARG A 63 0.20 -5.01 -5.21
CA ARG A 63 0.49 -5.96 -4.14
C ARG A 63 1.99 -6.08 -3.89
N THR A 64 2.41 -5.84 -2.65
CA THR A 64 3.83 -5.80 -2.27
C THR A 64 4.11 -6.82 -1.16
N TYR A 65 5.11 -7.66 -1.38
CA TYR A 65 5.55 -8.67 -0.41
C TYR A 65 6.81 -8.18 0.32
N LYS A 66 6.81 -8.29 1.65
CA LYS A 66 7.95 -7.91 2.50
C LYS A 66 8.33 -9.10 3.39
N LEU A 67 9.59 -9.50 3.34
CA LEU A 67 10.14 -10.54 4.19
C LEU A 67 11.33 -9.97 4.97
N GLY A 68 11.42 -10.30 6.25
CA GLY A 68 12.51 -9.85 7.12
C GLY A 68 12.84 -10.86 8.20
N VAL A 69 14.11 -10.88 8.57
CA VAL A 69 14.63 -11.67 9.69
C VAL A 69 15.49 -10.77 10.57
N THR A 70 15.40 -10.95 11.88
CA THR A 70 16.24 -10.27 12.87
C THR A 70 16.87 -11.31 13.80
N PHE A 71 18.18 -11.20 14.01
CA PHE A 71 18.94 -11.98 14.97
C PHE A 71 19.38 -11.07 16.12
N ASP A 72 19.30 -11.57 17.35
CA ASP A 72 19.64 -10.86 18.58
C ASP A 72 20.73 -11.65 19.31
N PHE A 73 21.97 -11.13 19.25
CA PHE A 73 23.22 -11.77 19.70
C PHE A 73 23.64 -11.33 21.10
#